data_AF-A0A917UUV5-F1
#
_entry.id   AF-A0A917UUV5-F1
#
_cell.length_a   1.000
_cell.length_b   1.000
_cell.length_c   1.000
_cell.angle_alpha   90.00
_cell.angle_beta   90.00
_cell.angle_gamma   90.00
#
_symmetry.space_group_name_H-M   'P 1'
#
loop_
_entity.id
_entity.type
_entity.pdbx_description
1 polymer ?
#
loop_
_entity_poly.entity_id
_entity_poly.type
_entity_poly.pdbx_seq_one_letter_code
_entity_poly.pdbx_strand_id
1 'polypeptide(L)'
;MKAMEPRLTRAVVEWTGWGTTPRPARDDARVIARFGGEAGPALAKAARRLEADFSADSAQFRAKHPEIGGDAVDALAWSSAYGR
;
A
#
# COMPACT_ATOMS: atom_id res chain seq x y z
N MET A 1 -0.91 -19.95 3.43
CA MET A 1 -0.31 -18.65 3.78
C MET A 1 -1.45 -17.63 3.87
N LYS A 2 -1.80 -17.12 5.06
CA LYS A 2 -2.87 -16.12 5.27
C LYS A 2 -2.47 -14.95 6.21
N ALA A 3 -1.29 -15.05 6.84
CA ALA A 3 -0.82 -14.04 7.80
C ALA A 3 -0.14 -12.82 7.12
N MET A 4 0.19 -12.91 5.83
CA MET A 4 0.88 -11.86 5.08
C MET A 4 -0.09 -10.80 4.51
N GLU A 5 -1.31 -11.21 4.12
CA GLU A 5 -2.39 -10.34 3.60
C GLU A 5 -2.69 -9.11 4.51
N PRO A 6 -2.92 -9.27 5.83
CA PRO A 6 -3.18 -8.11 6.69
C PRO A 6 -1.94 -7.23 6.86
N ARG A 7 -0.73 -7.79 6.79
CA ARG A 7 0.52 -7.01 6.90
C ARG A 7 0.76 -6.18 5.65
N LEU A 8 0.55 -6.73 4.47
CA LEU A 8 0.71 -6.02 3.20
C LEU A 8 -0.33 -4.90 3.07
N THR A 9 -1.60 -5.20 3.40
CA THR A 9 -2.67 -4.19 3.41
C THR A 9 -2.31 -3.02 4.32
N ARG A 10 -1.90 -3.31 5.57
CA ARG A 10 -1.46 -2.28 6.53
C ARG A 10 -0.23 -1.53 6.06
N ALA A 11 0.72 -2.20 5.41
CA ALA A 11 1.93 -1.55 4.88
C ALA A 11 1.60 -0.55 3.78
N VAL A 12 0.67 -0.85 2.87
CA VAL A 12 0.22 0.08 1.83
C VAL A 12 -0.45 1.31 2.44
N VAL A 13 -1.35 1.12 3.40
CA VAL A 13 -2.01 2.23 4.11
C VAL A 13 -0.99 3.11 4.84
N GLU A 14 -0.04 2.50 5.55
CA GLU A 14 1.02 3.23 6.25
C GLU A 14 1.93 3.98 5.27
N TRP A 15 2.36 3.32 4.19
CA TRP A 15 3.26 3.85 3.17
C TRP A 15 2.67 5.05 2.44
N THR A 16 1.40 4.94 2.02
CA THR A 16 0.67 6.04 1.39
C THR A 16 0.40 7.18 2.37
N GLY A 17 0.31 6.90 3.67
CA GLY A 17 -0.10 7.87 4.68
C GLY A 17 -1.61 8.15 4.65
N TRP A 18 -2.39 7.24 4.06
CA TRP A 18 -3.85 7.37 3.95
C TRP A 18 -4.49 7.52 5.35
N GLY A 19 -5.43 8.46 5.47
CA GLY A 19 -6.10 8.78 6.74
C GLY A 19 -5.24 9.52 7.78
N THR A 20 -3.94 9.69 7.57
CA THR A 20 -3.02 10.35 8.53
C THR A 20 -2.31 11.57 7.98
N THR A 21 -2.25 11.69 6.66
CA THR A 21 -1.57 12.80 5.96
C THR A 21 -2.52 13.43 4.93
N PRO A 22 -2.45 14.75 4.70
CA PRO A 22 -3.34 15.44 3.75
C PRO A 22 -3.00 15.17 2.28
N ARG A 23 -1.84 14.55 2.01
CA ARG A 23 -1.32 14.20 0.68
C ARG A 23 -0.53 12.90 0.78
N PRO A 24 -0.43 12.10 -0.30
CA PRO A 24 0.28 10.83 -0.25
C PRO A 24 1.75 11.00 0.13
N ALA A 25 2.17 10.27 1.18
CA ALA A 25 3.51 10.37 1.76
C ALA A 25 4.55 9.57 0.96
N ARG A 26 4.20 8.36 0.52
CA ARG A 26 5.10 7.41 -0.16
C ARG A 26 6.37 7.14 0.66
N ASP A 27 6.18 6.88 1.95
CA ASP A 27 7.23 6.92 2.97
C ASP A 27 7.72 5.51 3.35
N ASP A 28 8.83 5.08 2.72
CA ASP A 28 9.49 3.81 3.02
C ASP A 28 9.98 3.74 4.48
N ALA A 29 10.45 4.87 5.04
CA ALA A 29 11.01 4.92 6.39
C ALA A 29 9.91 4.69 7.45
N ARG A 30 8.72 5.24 7.23
CA ARG A 30 7.55 5.00 8.10
C ARG A 30 7.13 3.54 8.13
N VAL A 31 7.14 2.85 6.99
CA VAL A 31 6.88 1.41 6.92
C VAL A 31 7.96 0.64 7.68
N ILE A 32 9.23 0.96 7.48
CA ILE A 32 10.33 0.29 8.18
C ILE A 32 10.25 0.51 9.69
N ALA A 33 9.97 1.72 10.15
CA ALA A 33 9.78 2.03 11.55
C ALA A 33 8.63 1.23 12.18
N ARG A 34 7.54 1.02 11.44
CA ARG A 34 6.35 0.30 11.90
C ARG A 34 6.52 -1.22 11.92
N PHE A 35 7.10 -1.80 10.87
CA PHE A 35 7.17 -3.25 10.66
C PHE A 35 8.53 -3.85 11.00
N GLY A 36 9.49 -3.03 11.42
CA GLY A 36 10.84 -3.44 11.80
C GLY A 36 11.78 -3.61 10.61
N GLY A 37 13.08 -3.69 10.89
CA GLY A 37 14.13 -3.76 9.86
C GLY A 37 14.14 -5.07 9.04
N GLU A 38 13.56 -6.15 9.56
CA GLU A 38 13.49 -7.44 8.86
C GLU A 38 12.39 -7.46 7.80
N ALA A 39 11.15 -7.14 8.18
CA ALA A 39 9.99 -7.19 7.27
C ALA A 39 9.71 -5.86 6.55
N GLY A 40 10.05 -4.73 7.17
CA GLY A 40 9.75 -3.39 6.69
C GLY A 40 10.26 -3.09 5.29
N PRO A 41 11.54 -3.35 4.96
CA PRO A 41 12.07 -3.08 3.62
C PRO A 41 11.36 -3.87 2.52
N ALA A 42 11.00 -5.13 2.79
CA ALA A 42 10.26 -5.96 1.84
C ALA A 42 8.83 -5.44 1.64
N LEU A 43 8.17 -5.02 2.72
CA LEU A 43 6.81 -4.46 2.68
C LEU A 43 6.77 -3.10 1.98
N ALA A 44 7.74 -2.21 2.23
CA ALA A 44 7.85 -0.92 1.54
C ALA A 44 8.06 -1.12 0.03
N LYS A 45 8.94 -2.05 -0.35
CA LYS A 45 9.14 -2.44 -1.75
C LYS A 45 7.87 -3.01 -2.38
N ALA A 46 7.10 -3.82 -1.65
CA ALA A 46 5.83 -4.34 -2.13
C ALA A 46 4.79 -3.23 -2.32
N ALA A 47 4.65 -2.30 -1.37
CA ALA A 47 3.73 -1.16 -1.48
C ALA A 47 4.02 -0.30 -2.72
N ARG A 48 5.30 -0.02 -3.00
CA ARG A 48 5.73 0.70 -4.22
C ARG A 48 5.35 -0.02 -5.50
N ARG A 49 5.53 -1.35 -5.53
CA ARG A 49 5.16 -2.17 -6.69
C ARG A 49 3.66 -2.16 -6.92
N LEU A 50 2.88 -2.24 -5.84
CA LEU A 50 1.43 -2.19 -5.90
C LEU A 50 0.93 -0.82 -6.38
N GLU A 51 1.54 0.28 -5.92
CA GLU A 51 1.20 1.61 -6.45
C GLU A 51 1.53 1.73 -7.95
N ALA A 52 2.68 1.22 -8.39
CA ALA A 52 3.06 1.24 -9.79
C ALA A 52 2.15 0.38 -10.69
N ASP A 53 1.62 -0.72 -10.15
CA ASP A 53 0.66 -1.58 -10.86
C ASP A 53 -0.79 -1.08 -10.78
N PHE A 54 -1.10 -0.21 -9.81
CA PHE A 54 -2.43 0.34 -9.61
C PHE A 54 -2.86 1.18 -10.82
N SER A 55 -3.80 0.63 -11.59
CA SER A 55 -4.51 1.37 -12.64
C SER A 55 -5.74 2.05 -12.06
N ALA A 56 -6.33 3.01 -12.79
CA ALA A 56 -7.53 3.73 -12.35
C ALA A 56 -8.77 2.84 -12.06
N ASP A 57 -8.70 1.56 -12.40
CA ASP A 57 -9.76 0.58 -12.21
C ASP A 57 -9.48 -0.30 -10.97
N SER A 58 -10.08 0.10 -9.84
CA SER A 58 -9.98 -0.63 -8.58
C SER A 58 -10.57 -2.04 -8.63
N ALA A 59 -11.52 -2.32 -9.52
CA ALA A 59 -12.12 -3.65 -9.64
C ALA A 59 -11.17 -4.62 -10.36
N GLN A 60 -10.56 -4.17 -11.47
CA GLN A 60 -9.52 -4.92 -12.15
C GLN A 60 -8.30 -5.14 -11.25
N PHE A 61 -7.90 -4.12 -10.50
CA PHE A 61 -6.77 -4.23 -9.57
C PHE A 61 -7.02 -5.29 -8.48
N ARG A 62 -8.20 -5.28 -7.85
CA ARG A 62 -8.61 -6.30 -6.86
C ARG A 62 -8.61 -7.72 -7.42
N ALA A 63 -8.98 -7.89 -8.68
CA ALA A 63 -8.95 -9.20 -9.33
C ALA A 63 -7.51 -9.72 -9.55
N LYS A 64 -6.56 -8.82 -9.80
CA LYS A 64 -5.13 -9.15 -9.99
C LYS A 64 -4.40 -9.40 -8.67
N HIS A 65 -4.80 -8.71 -7.60
CA HIS A 65 -4.17 -8.79 -6.29
C HIS A 65 -5.19 -9.16 -5.21
N PRO A 66 -5.70 -10.41 -5.20
CA PRO A 66 -6.66 -10.85 -4.19
C PRO A 66 -6.10 -10.84 -2.76
N GLU A 67 -4.78 -10.76 -2.59
CA GLU A 67 -4.09 -10.72 -1.31
C GLU A 67 -4.11 -9.34 -0.61
N ILE A 68 -4.65 -8.30 -1.25
CA ILE A 68 -4.75 -6.96 -0.66
C ILE A 68 -6.19 -6.63 -0.31
N GLY A 69 -6.37 -6.20 0.94
CA GLY A 69 -7.66 -5.78 1.46
C GLY A 69 -8.14 -4.45 0.86
N GLY A 70 -9.44 -4.19 1.02
CA GLY A 70 -10.10 -2.98 0.51
C GLY A 70 -9.38 -1.68 0.87
N ASP A 71 -8.94 -1.55 2.12
CA ASP A 71 -8.22 -0.38 2.62
C ASP A 71 -6.97 -0.03 1.80
N ALA A 72 -6.20 -1.03 1.36
CA ALA A 72 -5.03 -0.79 0.53
C ALA A 72 -5.43 -0.31 -0.86
N VAL A 73 -6.51 -0.85 -1.42
CA VAL A 73 -7.02 -0.43 -2.74
C VAL A 73 -7.51 1.01 -2.68
N ASP A 74 -8.23 1.39 -1.63
CA ASP A 74 -8.74 2.75 -1.47
C ASP A 74 -7.60 3.73 -1.18
N ALA A 75 -6.60 3.33 -0.40
CA ALA A 75 -5.38 4.10 -0.19
C ALA A 75 -4.58 4.33 -1.49
N LEU A 76 -4.46 3.32 -2.35
CA LEU A 76 -3.80 3.44 -3.65
C LEU A 76 -4.61 4.29 -4.63
N ALA A 77 -5.93 4.13 -4.65
CA ALA A 77 -6.82 4.97 -5.45
C ALA A 77 -6.66 6.45 -5.08
N TRP A 78 -6.71 6.75 -3.78
CA TRP A 78 -6.44 8.08 -3.24
C TRP A 78 -5.03 8.57 -3.63
N SER A 79 -3.98 7.74 -3.46
CA SER A 79 -2.61 8.12 -3.83
C SER A 79 -2.45 8.46 -5.32
N SER A 80 -3.06 7.65 -6.19
CA SER A 80 -3.01 7.81 -7.64
C SER A 80 -3.70 9.09 -8.13
N ALA A 81 -4.69 9.59 -7.39
CA ALA A 81 -5.41 10.81 -7.72
C ALA A 81 -4.56 12.09 -7.53
N TYR A 82 -3.48 12.05 -6.74
CA TYR A 82 -2.55 13.18 -6.57
C TYR A 82 -1.35 13.13 -7.53
N GLY A 83 -1.14 11.99 -8.20
CA GLY A 83 -0.04 11.79 -9.15
C GLY A 83 -0.43 11.97 -10.62
N ARG A 84 -1.68 12.39 -10.89
CA ARG A 84 -2.24 12.58 -12.23
C ARG A 84 -2.66 14.02 -12.47
#